data_AF-A0A6J4IM64-F1
#
_entry.id   AF-A0A6J4IM64-F1
#
_cell.length_a   1.000
_cell.length_b   1.000
_cell.length_c   1.000
_cell.angle_alpha   90.00
_cell.angle_beta   90.00
_cell.angle_gamma   90.00
#
_symmetry.space_group_name_H-M   'P 1'
#
loop_
_entity.id
_entity.type
_entity.pdbx_description
1 polymer ?
#
loop_
_entity_poly.entity_id
_entity_poly.type
_entity_poly.pdbx_seq_one_letter_code
_entity_poly.pdbx_strand_id
1 'polypeptide(L)'
;MLLRSTWLTLCTALLLRTLALGQTNSPVAGTLSRAMSEARANKTDGVSLTPLYQAANAAPALQALQPYYRDSAYAVRAKAFHLTAGIGRKTTNGTLRQQSVAALLLGCQDRESGIVGTCSKALQGFAPADFNASARQQLGALLVPGAVYLNNLAQLAGYVGEPAYAEALQNLLLQPKLSKKDKWAVQLALARMGNPEMLARVVARVKSVPVNDDMVYEAAPALVYVRQPASMAYLFEIMMSDNRNCESANPDSDEKILCAYRVLEFIAPVIKDFPLELDESGDLDVKDYPAALQTARSWYDGHQNSYTLIKDTF
;
A
#
# COMPACT_ATOMS: atom_id res chain seq x y z
N MET A 1 63.19 -13.30 38.66
CA MET A 1 63.09 -13.36 37.19
C MET A 1 61.63 -13.14 36.80
N LEU A 2 61.22 -11.87 36.83
CA LEU A 2 59.90 -11.35 36.50
C LEU A 2 60.19 -10.15 35.59
N LEU A 3 59.40 -9.95 34.54
CA LEU A 3 59.40 -8.86 33.54
C LEU A 3 59.69 -9.35 32.12
N ARG A 4 58.64 -9.83 31.42
CA ARG A 4 58.51 -9.85 29.95
C ARG A 4 57.09 -10.32 29.56
N SER A 5 56.05 -9.52 29.85
CA SER A 5 54.67 -9.89 29.46
C SER A 5 53.67 -8.72 29.43
N THR A 6 54.08 -7.49 29.06
CA THR A 6 53.15 -6.34 29.09
C THR A 6 53.23 -5.39 27.90
N TRP A 7 53.86 -5.79 26.79
CA TRP A 7 54.05 -4.91 25.63
C TRP A 7 53.30 -5.30 24.35
N LEU A 8 52.47 -6.36 24.38
CA LEU A 8 51.69 -6.78 23.19
C LEU A 8 50.18 -6.47 23.28
N THR A 9 49.69 -5.96 24.41
CA THR A 9 48.26 -5.70 24.65
C THR A 9 47.85 -4.23 24.49
N LEU A 10 48.80 -3.32 24.23
CA LEU A 10 48.50 -1.89 24.03
C LEU A 10 48.38 -1.45 22.57
N CYS A 11 48.93 -2.20 21.60
CA CYS A 11 48.85 -1.82 20.18
C CYS A 11 47.57 -2.28 19.48
N THR A 12 46.88 -3.30 19.99
CA THR A 12 45.56 -3.73 19.47
C THR A 12 44.40 -2.88 19.98
N ALA A 13 44.55 -2.19 21.11
CA ALA A 13 43.53 -1.28 21.64
C ALA A 13 43.53 0.12 20.99
N LEU A 14 44.63 0.51 20.32
CA LEU A 14 44.74 1.82 19.66
C LEU A 14 44.33 1.81 18.18
N LEU A 15 44.39 0.65 17.51
CA LEU A 15 43.89 0.47 16.14
C LEU A 15 42.38 0.21 16.05
N LEU A 16 41.71 -0.11 17.18
CA LEU A 16 40.25 -0.23 17.25
C LEU A 16 39.51 1.08 17.62
N ARG A 17 40.23 2.19 17.87
CA ARG A 17 39.60 3.50 18.15
C ARG A 17 39.67 4.51 17.00
N THR A 18 40.40 4.23 15.94
CA THR A 18 40.49 5.14 14.77
C THR A 18 39.45 4.87 13.68
N LEU A 19 38.64 3.81 13.80
CA LEU A 19 37.49 3.56 12.91
C LEU A 19 36.17 4.21 13.38
N ALA A 20 36.15 4.84 14.56
CA ALA A 20 34.94 5.42 15.14
C ALA A 20 34.79 6.95 14.93
N LEU A 21 35.74 7.60 14.24
CA LEU A 21 35.74 9.07 14.06
C LEU A 21 35.36 9.54 12.65
N GLY A 22 34.86 8.64 11.79
CA GLY A 22 34.48 8.96 10.41
C GLY A 22 32.98 9.20 10.13
N GLN A 23 32.08 9.14 11.13
CA GLN A 23 30.63 9.07 10.87
C GLN A 23 29.76 10.21 11.44
N THR A 24 30.32 11.37 11.81
CA THR A 24 29.52 12.42 12.47
C THR A 24 28.99 13.54 11.58
N ASN A 25 29.23 13.54 10.27
CA ASN A 25 28.67 14.55 9.36
C ASN A 25 27.90 13.94 8.18
N SER A 26 27.10 12.88 8.41
CA SER A 26 26.13 12.50 7.38
C SER A 26 24.97 13.51 7.40
N PRO A 27 24.64 14.18 6.26
CA PRO A 27 23.51 15.11 6.17
C PRO A 27 22.17 14.47 6.59
N VAL A 28 22.11 13.14 6.58
CA VAL A 28 20.96 12.34 7.05
C VAL A 28 20.71 12.50 8.55
N ALA A 29 21.74 12.32 9.39
CA ALA A 29 21.57 12.33 10.85
C ALA A 29 21.12 13.70 11.37
N GLY A 30 21.73 14.78 10.86
CA GLY A 30 21.34 16.15 11.21
C GLY A 30 19.94 16.52 10.72
N THR A 31 19.53 16.03 9.54
CA THR A 31 18.16 16.27 9.03
C THR A 31 17.12 15.50 9.84
N LEU A 32 17.38 14.23 10.17
CA LEU A 32 16.48 13.42 11.00
C LEU A 32 16.35 13.99 12.42
N SER A 33 17.47 14.33 13.07
CA SER A 33 17.44 14.87 14.44
C SER A 33 16.59 16.14 14.53
N ARG A 34 16.71 17.05 13.56
CA ARG A 34 15.87 18.25 13.47
C ARG A 34 14.40 17.90 13.23
N ALA A 35 14.11 17.07 12.22
CA ALA A 35 12.74 16.66 11.92
C ALA A 35 12.05 15.97 13.12
N MET A 36 12.77 15.18 13.90
CA MET A 36 12.22 14.53 15.11
C MET A 36 12.06 15.51 16.27
N SER A 37 12.97 16.48 16.41
CA SER A 37 12.83 17.54 17.41
C SER A 37 11.61 18.43 17.12
N GLU A 38 11.38 18.77 15.85
CA GLU A 38 10.18 19.51 15.42
C GLU A 38 8.90 18.71 15.68
N ALA A 39 8.88 17.43 15.31
CA ALA A 39 7.76 16.54 15.59
C ALA A 39 7.47 16.49 17.10
N ARG A 40 8.50 16.41 17.95
CA ARG A 40 8.35 16.41 19.41
C ARG A 40 7.79 17.74 19.93
N ALA A 41 8.13 18.86 19.31
CA ALA A 41 7.61 20.17 19.64
C ALA A 41 6.23 20.46 19.01
N ASN A 42 5.65 19.53 18.25
CA ASN A 42 4.45 19.72 17.42
C ASN A 42 4.57 20.93 16.48
N LYS A 43 5.76 21.15 15.91
CA LYS A 43 6.03 22.21 14.94
C LYS A 43 6.17 21.64 13.53
N THR A 44 5.99 22.51 12.52
CA THR A 44 6.11 22.17 11.10
C THR A 44 7.11 23.09 10.40
N ASP A 45 8.24 23.39 11.05
CA ASP A 45 9.13 24.51 10.70
C ASP A 45 10.02 24.28 9.47
N GLY A 46 9.57 23.48 8.49
CA GLY A 46 10.13 23.52 7.14
C GLY A 46 11.46 22.80 6.93
N VAL A 47 11.85 21.84 7.79
CA VAL A 47 13.00 20.96 7.47
C VAL A 47 12.76 20.27 6.14
N SER A 48 13.61 20.58 5.16
CA SER A 48 13.61 19.90 3.88
C SER A 48 13.96 18.42 4.07
N LEU A 49 13.00 17.55 3.77
CA LEU A 49 13.14 16.09 3.86
C LEU A 49 13.69 15.47 2.57
N THR A 50 13.83 16.27 1.51
CA THR A 50 14.34 15.84 0.20
C THR A 50 15.64 15.03 0.30
N PRO A 51 16.64 15.42 1.12
CA PRO A 51 17.86 14.63 1.25
C PRO A 51 17.62 13.19 1.74
N LEU A 52 16.62 12.95 2.57
CA LEU A 52 16.32 11.62 3.12
C LEU A 52 15.79 10.65 2.04
N TYR A 53 15.17 11.19 0.99
CA TYR A 53 14.58 10.41 -0.09
C TYR A 53 15.55 10.12 -1.24
N GLN A 54 16.77 10.66 -1.19
CA GLN A 54 17.79 10.36 -2.19
C GLN A 54 18.28 8.92 -2.05
N ALA A 55 18.52 8.24 -3.18
CA ALA A 55 18.90 6.83 -3.20
C ALA A 55 20.14 6.52 -2.34
N ALA A 56 21.17 7.39 -2.38
CA ALA A 56 22.39 7.24 -1.58
C ALA A 56 22.15 7.34 -0.07
N ASN A 57 21.07 7.99 0.35
CA ASN A 57 20.74 8.25 1.75
C ASN A 57 19.69 7.29 2.32
N ALA A 58 19.04 6.48 1.49
CA ALA A 58 17.95 5.60 1.91
C ALA A 58 18.36 4.62 3.02
N ALA A 59 19.48 3.91 2.84
CA ALA A 59 20.00 2.97 3.83
C ALA A 59 20.39 3.62 5.17
N PRO A 60 21.27 4.66 5.20
CA PRO A 60 21.61 5.32 6.46
C PRO A 60 20.39 6.01 7.11
N ALA A 61 19.41 6.49 6.34
CA ALA A 61 18.20 7.07 6.88
C ALA A 61 17.32 6.02 7.59
N LEU A 62 17.09 4.86 6.97
CA LEU A 62 16.34 3.77 7.61
C LEU A 62 17.03 3.27 8.88
N GLN A 63 18.36 3.15 8.87
CA GLN A 63 19.12 2.79 10.07
C GLN A 63 18.96 3.82 11.19
N ALA A 64 19.07 5.11 10.87
CA ALA A 64 18.93 6.20 11.83
C ALA A 64 17.49 6.38 12.36
N LEU A 65 16.48 5.84 11.67
CA LEU A 65 15.08 5.89 12.10
C LEU A 65 14.74 4.88 13.21
N GLN A 66 15.50 3.79 13.35
CA GLN A 66 15.23 2.71 14.30
C GLN A 66 14.93 3.15 15.75
N PRO A 67 15.73 4.03 16.40
CA PRO A 67 15.43 4.44 17.77
C PRO A 67 14.11 5.22 17.90
N TYR A 68 13.67 5.90 16.83
CA TYR A 68 12.46 6.73 16.85
C TYR A 68 11.17 5.93 16.75
N TYR A 69 11.20 4.65 16.35
CA TYR A 69 10.01 3.78 16.33
C TYR A 69 9.49 3.43 17.72
N ARG A 70 10.28 3.67 18.77
CA ARG A 70 9.91 3.39 20.16
C ARG A 70 9.97 4.64 21.03
N ASP A 71 9.99 5.81 20.42
CA ASP A 71 9.98 7.09 21.14
C ASP A 71 8.71 7.20 22.00
N SER A 72 8.82 7.81 23.18
CA SER A 72 7.67 7.98 24.07
C SER A 72 6.61 8.92 23.49
N ALA A 73 7.03 9.88 22.65
CA ALA A 73 6.16 10.85 22.01
C ALA A 73 5.51 10.28 20.73
N TYR A 74 4.17 10.31 20.69
CA TYR A 74 3.37 9.90 19.53
C TYR A 74 3.83 10.57 18.23
N ALA A 75 4.01 11.89 18.23
CA ALA A 75 4.37 12.66 17.04
C ALA A 75 5.71 12.22 16.43
N VAL A 76 6.68 11.83 17.27
CA VAL A 76 7.99 11.34 16.82
C VAL A 76 7.85 9.97 16.14
N ARG A 77 7.13 9.02 16.75
CA ARG A 77 6.89 7.71 16.14
C ARG A 77 6.12 7.82 14.82
N ALA A 78 5.05 8.63 14.81
CA ALA A 78 4.27 8.89 13.60
C ALA A 78 5.14 9.46 12.47
N LYS A 79 6.02 10.44 12.78
CA LYS A 79 6.97 10.99 11.81
C LYS A 79 7.95 9.94 11.31
N ALA A 80 8.48 9.09 12.20
CA ALA A 80 9.42 8.04 11.84
C ALA A 80 8.82 7.03 10.85
N PHE A 81 7.60 6.54 11.10
CA PHE A 81 6.92 5.64 10.18
C PHE A 81 6.54 6.32 8.86
N HIS A 82 6.12 7.59 8.89
CA HIS A 82 5.86 8.36 7.67
C HIS A 82 7.11 8.46 6.77
N LEU A 83 8.27 8.83 7.35
CA LEU A 83 9.53 8.89 6.61
C LEU A 83 9.94 7.52 6.07
N THR A 84 9.76 6.47 6.87
CA THR A 84 10.04 5.07 6.48
C THR A 84 9.25 4.65 5.24
N ALA A 85 7.95 4.99 5.20
CA ALA A 85 7.11 4.73 4.04
C ALA A 85 7.57 5.51 2.81
N GLY A 86 7.88 6.80 2.97
CA GLY A 86 8.36 7.64 1.86
C GLY A 86 9.69 7.16 1.28
N ILE A 87 10.65 6.78 2.13
CA ILE A 87 11.94 6.21 1.70
C ILE A 87 11.71 4.87 0.97
N GLY A 88 10.90 3.99 1.55
CA GLY A 88 10.62 2.67 0.98
C GLY A 88 9.95 2.72 -0.40
N ARG A 89 9.02 3.66 -0.62
CA ARG A 89 8.36 3.80 -1.94
C ARG A 89 9.25 4.41 -3.01
N LYS A 90 10.18 5.30 -2.63
CA LYS A 90 11.06 6.00 -3.58
C LYS A 90 12.32 5.23 -3.94
N THR A 91 12.75 4.28 -3.10
CA THR A 91 13.92 3.45 -3.42
C THR A 91 13.57 2.31 -4.36
N THR A 92 14.48 2.01 -5.29
CA THR A 92 14.41 0.84 -6.18
C THR A 92 15.14 -0.37 -5.58
N ASN A 93 15.81 -0.22 -4.43
CA ASN A 93 16.53 -1.31 -3.78
C ASN A 93 15.57 -2.22 -3.01
N GLY A 94 15.34 -3.44 -3.50
CA GLY A 94 14.43 -4.42 -2.90
C GLY A 94 14.70 -4.74 -1.44
N THR A 95 15.97 -4.81 -1.02
CA THR A 95 16.33 -5.04 0.40
C THR A 95 15.88 -3.88 1.29
N LEU A 96 16.04 -2.63 0.83
CA LEU A 96 15.58 -1.46 1.59
C LEU A 96 14.05 -1.36 1.61
N ARG A 97 13.37 -1.75 0.51
CA ARG A 97 11.91 -1.86 0.49
C ARG A 97 11.40 -2.88 1.52
N GLN A 98 12.04 -4.05 1.59
CA GLN A 98 11.73 -5.07 2.60
C GLN A 98 11.98 -4.58 4.04
N GLN A 99 13.04 -3.80 4.27
CA GLN A 99 13.29 -3.17 5.58
C GLN A 99 12.19 -2.17 5.95
N SER A 100 11.74 -1.34 5.00
CA SER A 100 10.61 -0.43 5.19
C SER A 100 9.32 -1.20 5.51
N VAL A 101 9.02 -2.29 4.79
CA VAL A 101 7.85 -3.15 5.08
C VAL A 101 7.91 -3.70 6.49
N ALA A 102 9.05 -4.25 6.91
CA ALA A 102 9.21 -4.78 8.27
C ALA A 102 9.00 -3.71 9.35
N ALA A 103 9.55 -2.50 9.15
CA ALA A 103 9.34 -1.39 10.06
C ALA A 103 7.87 -0.92 10.08
N LEU A 104 7.18 -0.87 8.94
CA LEU A 104 5.76 -0.50 8.90
C LEU A 104 4.86 -1.56 9.58
N LEU A 105 5.19 -2.86 9.48
CA LEU A 105 4.49 -3.92 10.22
C LEU A 105 4.70 -3.82 11.74
N LEU A 106 5.85 -3.31 12.19
CA LEU A 106 6.03 -2.92 13.59
C LEU A 106 5.09 -1.76 13.96
N GLY A 107 4.93 -0.76 13.09
CA GLY A 107 3.98 0.34 13.29
C GLY A 107 2.52 -0.09 13.31
N CYS A 108 2.17 -1.21 12.67
CA CYS A 108 0.83 -1.83 12.78
C CYS A 108 0.55 -2.41 14.18
N GLN A 109 1.55 -2.51 15.05
CA GLN A 109 1.43 -2.95 16.45
C GLN A 109 1.60 -1.78 17.44
N ASP A 110 1.63 -0.54 16.95
CA ASP A 110 1.74 0.64 17.80
C ASP A 110 0.48 0.78 18.69
N ARG A 111 0.66 1.34 19.89
CA ARG A 111 -0.43 1.48 20.87
C ARG A 111 -1.41 2.60 20.48
N GLU A 112 -1.04 3.52 19.58
CA GLU A 112 -1.89 4.58 19.08
C GLU A 112 -2.46 4.20 17.71
N SER A 113 -3.79 4.12 17.62
CA SER A 113 -4.51 3.72 16.40
C SER A 113 -4.16 4.59 15.18
N GLY A 114 -3.89 5.89 15.36
CA GLY A 114 -3.47 6.76 14.25
C GLY A 114 -2.22 6.29 13.52
N ILE A 115 -1.25 5.70 14.24
CA ILE A 115 -0.03 5.12 13.64
C ILE A 115 -0.38 3.80 12.94
N VAL A 116 -1.18 2.94 13.57
CA VAL A 116 -1.62 1.66 12.98
C VAL A 116 -2.34 1.87 11.64
N GLY A 117 -3.27 2.84 11.59
CA GLY A 117 -4.00 3.20 10.39
C GLY A 117 -3.09 3.72 9.29
N THR A 118 -2.15 4.61 9.63
CA THR A 118 -1.18 5.17 8.68
C THR A 118 -0.25 4.09 8.12
N CYS A 119 0.27 3.21 8.98
CA CYS A 119 1.19 2.15 8.57
C CYS A 119 0.50 1.09 7.72
N SER A 120 -0.69 0.63 8.12
CA SER A 120 -1.46 -0.37 7.35
C SER A 120 -1.82 0.14 5.95
N LYS A 121 -2.18 1.43 5.81
CA LYS A 121 -2.41 2.06 4.50
C LYS A 121 -1.12 2.24 3.72
N ALA A 122 -0.02 2.63 4.38
CA ALA A 122 1.27 2.82 3.71
C ALA A 122 1.83 1.53 3.11
N LEU A 123 1.57 0.38 3.74
CA LEU A 123 1.96 -0.95 3.25
C LEU A 123 1.32 -1.33 1.90
N GLN A 124 0.18 -0.71 1.55
CA GLN A 124 -0.49 -0.92 0.25
C GLN A 124 0.32 -0.35 -0.93
N GLY A 125 1.30 0.53 -0.68
CA GLY A 125 2.19 1.07 -1.71
C GLY A 125 3.41 0.19 -2.04
N PHE A 126 3.46 -1.04 -1.53
CA PHE A 126 4.57 -1.99 -1.76
C PHE A 126 4.09 -3.17 -2.59
N ALA A 127 5.00 -3.80 -3.35
CA ALA A 127 4.70 -4.98 -4.14
C ALA A 127 4.67 -6.23 -3.24
N PRO A 128 3.99 -7.34 -3.62
CA PRO A 128 3.99 -8.56 -2.80
C PRO A 128 5.40 -9.13 -2.57
N ALA A 129 6.33 -8.91 -3.51
CA ALA A 129 7.73 -9.32 -3.39
C ALA A 129 8.53 -8.55 -2.31
N ASP A 130 8.05 -7.38 -1.88
CA ASP A 130 8.64 -6.60 -0.78
C ASP A 130 8.30 -7.20 0.60
N PHE A 131 7.37 -8.15 0.66
CA PHE A 131 7.04 -8.89 1.88
C PHE A 131 7.89 -10.18 1.90
N ASN A 132 9.05 -10.13 2.53
CA ASN A 132 9.86 -11.32 2.75
C ASN A 132 9.17 -12.30 3.73
N ALA A 133 9.75 -13.51 3.92
CA ALA A 133 9.14 -14.55 4.75
C ALA A 133 8.81 -14.09 6.18
N SER A 134 9.71 -13.33 6.82
CA SER A 134 9.47 -12.78 8.17
C SER A 134 8.34 -11.74 8.18
N ALA A 135 8.30 -10.83 7.20
CA ALA A 135 7.22 -9.87 7.05
C ALA A 135 5.87 -10.55 6.81
N ARG A 136 5.85 -11.63 6.03
CA ARG A 136 4.63 -12.43 5.79
C ARG A 136 4.14 -13.07 7.08
N GLN A 137 5.02 -13.70 7.85
CA GLN A 137 4.65 -14.25 9.15
C GLN A 137 4.07 -13.18 10.09
N GLN A 138 4.69 -12.00 10.14
CA GLN A 138 4.19 -10.88 10.96
C GLN A 138 2.82 -10.39 10.50
N LEU A 139 2.59 -10.22 9.20
CA LEU A 139 1.29 -9.85 8.67
C LEU A 139 0.22 -10.90 9.02
N GLY A 140 0.54 -12.20 8.90
CA GLY A 140 -0.36 -13.28 9.31
C GLY A 140 -0.72 -13.21 10.79
N ALA A 141 0.24 -12.89 11.67
CA ALA A 141 0.01 -12.75 13.10
C ALA A 141 -0.90 -11.56 13.46
N LEU A 142 -1.06 -10.58 12.57
CA LEU A 142 -1.97 -9.44 12.76
C LEU A 142 -3.43 -9.75 12.35
N LEU A 143 -3.69 -10.89 11.71
CA LEU A 143 -5.03 -11.29 11.26
C LEU A 143 -5.83 -11.94 12.39
N VAL A 144 -6.08 -11.18 13.46
CA VAL A 144 -6.78 -11.63 14.65
C VAL A 144 -8.09 -10.87 14.88
N PRO A 145 -9.10 -11.48 15.54
CA PRO A 145 -10.35 -10.80 15.84
C PRO A 145 -10.12 -9.55 16.69
N GLY A 146 -10.74 -8.43 16.30
CA GLY A 146 -10.63 -7.16 17.03
C GLY A 146 -9.33 -6.37 16.80
N ALA A 147 -8.46 -6.81 15.88
CA ALA A 147 -7.30 -6.02 15.47
C ALA A 147 -7.71 -4.63 14.98
N VAL A 148 -6.95 -3.61 15.38
CA VAL A 148 -7.19 -2.23 14.95
C VAL A 148 -6.92 -2.13 13.44
N TYR A 149 -7.88 -1.57 12.69
CA TYR A 149 -7.85 -1.54 11.21
C TYR A 149 -7.77 -2.94 10.57
N LEU A 150 -8.40 -3.96 11.17
CA LEU A 150 -8.49 -5.30 10.60
C LEU A 150 -8.92 -5.29 9.13
N ASN A 151 -9.86 -4.43 8.73
CA ASN A 151 -10.25 -4.28 7.33
C ASN A 151 -9.08 -3.97 6.38
N ASN A 152 -8.12 -3.12 6.79
CA ASN A 152 -6.95 -2.81 5.96
C ASN A 152 -5.98 -3.99 5.94
N LEU A 153 -5.75 -4.61 7.09
CA LEU A 153 -4.84 -5.76 7.25
C LEU A 153 -5.32 -6.99 6.46
N ALA A 154 -6.63 -7.25 6.49
CA ALA A 154 -7.25 -8.34 5.74
C ALA A 154 -7.07 -8.12 4.23
N GLN A 155 -7.36 -6.92 3.72
CA GLN A 155 -7.14 -6.64 2.30
C GLN A 155 -5.64 -6.69 1.93
N LEU A 156 -4.75 -6.23 2.81
CA LEU A 156 -3.31 -6.37 2.59
C LEU A 156 -2.89 -7.85 2.50
N ALA A 157 -3.42 -8.71 3.37
CA ALA A 157 -3.19 -10.14 3.31
C ALA A 157 -3.70 -10.76 2.00
N GLY A 158 -4.91 -10.39 1.56
CA GLY A 158 -5.45 -10.84 0.27
C GLY A 158 -4.59 -10.43 -0.93
N TYR A 159 -3.98 -9.26 -0.86
CA TYR A 159 -3.06 -8.77 -1.89
C TYR A 159 -1.70 -9.48 -1.88
N VAL A 160 -1.09 -9.64 -0.69
CA VAL A 160 0.18 -10.36 -0.53
C VAL A 160 0.04 -11.84 -0.92
N GLY A 161 -1.16 -12.39 -0.74
CA GLY A 161 -1.58 -13.67 -1.33
C GLY A 161 -0.86 -14.89 -0.76
N GLU A 162 -0.39 -14.84 0.48
CA GLU A 162 0.22 -16.01 1.13
C GLU A 162 -0.84 -17.10 1.36
N PRO A 163 -0.65 -18.35 0.90
CA PRO A 163 -1.65 -19.40 1.04
C PRO A 163 -2.15 -19.61 2.49
N ALA A 164 -1.26 -19.49 3.47
CA ALA A 164 -1.60 -19.63 4.89
C ALA A 164 -2.62 -18.58 5.39
N TYR A 165 -2.73 -17.42 4.73
CA TYR A 165 -3.70 -16.40 5.14
C TYR A 165 -5.14 -16.80 4.83
N ALA A 166 -5.38 -17.67 3.85
CA ALA A 166 -6.74 -18.04 3.46
C ALA A 166 -7.49 -18.69 4.64
N GLU A 167 -6.81 -19.57 5.39
CA GLU A 167 -7.38 -20.21 6.58
C GLU A 167 -7.63 -19.19 7.70
N ALA A 168 -6.66 -18.31 7.98
CA ALA A 168 -6.82 -17.26 8.99
C ALA A 168 -8.02 -16.33 8.67
N LEU A 169 -8.15 -15.93 7.41
CA LEU A 169 -9.26 -15.10 6.92
C LEU A 169 -10.61 -15.84 7.01
N GLN A 170 -10.67 -17.13 6.67
CA GLN A 170 -11.88 -17.93 6.85
C GLN A 170 -12.28 -18.03 8.33
N ASN A 171 -11.32 -18.25 9.22
CA ASN A 171 -11.55 -18.29 10.66
C ASN A 171 -12.06 -16.96 11.22
N LEU A 172 -11.68 -15.82 10.63
CA LEU A 172 -12.26 -14.51 10.98
C LEU A 172 -13.75 -14.43 10.61
N LEU A 173 -14.17 -14.99 9.47
CA LEU A 173 -15.59 -14.98 9.06
C LEU A 173 -16.50 -15.77 10.01
N LEU A 174 -15.94 -16.72 10.75
CA LEU A 174 -16.67 -17.51 11.77
C LEU A 174 -16.88 -16.73 13.07
N GLN A 175 -16.22 -15.58 13.25
CA GLN A 175 -16.30 -14.81 14.48
C GLN A 175 -17.66 -14.07 14.57
N PRO A 176 -18.45 -14.30 15.63
CA PRO A 176 -19.81 -13.76 15.72
C PRO A 176 -19.85 -12.23 15.84
N LYS A 177 -18.77 -11.61 16.35
CA LYS A 177 -18.66 -10.17 16.57
C LYS A 177 -17.87 -9.43 15.48
N LEU A 178 -17.56 -10.08 14.35
CA LEU A 178 -16.85 -9.42 13.27
C LEU A 178 -17.73 -8.30 12.69
N SER A 179 -17.18 -7.08 12.60
CA SER A 179 -17.93 -5.93 12.08
C SER A 179 -18.31 -6.15 10.61
N LYS A 180 -19.38 -5.50 10.13
CA LYS A 180 -19.77 -5.57 8.70
C LYS A 180 -18.65 -5.11 7.77
N LYS A 181 -17.88 -4.10 8.19
CA LYS A 181 -16.74 -3.55 7.44
C LYS A 181 -15.60 -4.57 7.34
N ASP A 182 -15.23 -5.19 8.46
CA ASP A 182 -14.16 -6.20 8.46
C ASP A 182 -14.60 -7.46 7.71
N LYS A 183 -15.86 -7.89 7.89
CA LYS A 183 -16.42 -9.02 7.15
C LYS A 183 -16.34 -8.79 5.64
N TRP A 184 -16.69 -7.59 5.17
CA TRP A 184 -16.57 -7.23 3.77
C TRP A 184 -15.12 -7.26 3.28
N ALA A 185 -14.19 -6.68 4.04
CA ALA A 185 -12.78 -6.69 3.70
C ALA A 185 -12.19 -8.11 3.63
N VAL A 186 -12.57 -9.00 4.54
CA VAL A 186 -12.16 -10.41 4.53
C VAL A 186 -12.71 -11.16 3.32
N GLN A 187 -13.97 -10.92 2.94
CA GLN A 187 -14.56 -11.49 1.72
C GLN A 187 -13.82 -11.02 0.46
N LEU A 188 -13.49 -9.73 0.37
CA LEU A 188 -12.69 -9.19 -0.72
C LEU A 188 -11.30 -9.83 -0.77
N ALA A 189 -10.62 -9.96 0.37
CA ALA A 189 -9.30 -10.56 0.45
C ALA A 189 -9.30 -12.02 -0.04
N LEU A 190 -10.26 -12.83 0.42
CA LEU A 190 -10.44 -14.22 -0.02
C LEU A 190 -10.77 -14.30 -1.52
N ALA A 191 -11.65 -13.43 -2.02
CA ALA A 191 -11.95 -13.35 -3.45
C ALA A 191 -10.70 -13.02 -4.27
N ARG A 192 -9.88 -12.06 -3.82
CA ARG A 192 -8.60 -11.73 -4.45
C ARG A 192 -7.65 -12.93 -4.50
N MET A 193 -7.59 -13.71 -3.42
CA MET A 193 -6.80 -14.95 -3.34
C MET A 193 -7.37 -16.10 -4.18
N GLY A 194 -8.47 -15.88 -4.92
CA GLY A 194 -9.04 -16.86 -5.83
C GLY A 194 -10.06 -17.81 -5.19
N ASN A 195 -10.57 -17.51 -3.98
CA ASN A 195 -11.66 -18.29 -3.40
C ASN A 195 -12.95 -18.10 -4.24
N PRO A 196 -13.48 -19.15 -4.89
CA PRO A 196 -14.57 -19.01 -5.86
C PRO A 196 -15.89 -18.61 -5.21
N GLU A 197 -16.16 -19.10 -3.99
CA GLU A 197 -17.38 -18.77 -3.26
C GLU A 197 -17.41 -17.29 -2.86
N MET A 198 -16.29 -16.78 -2.32
CA MET A 198 -16.18 -15.37 -1.94
C MET A 198 -16.18 -14.46 -3.18
N LEU A 199 -15.54 -14.87 -4.27
CA LEU A 199 -15.59 -14.16 -5.55
C LEU A 199 -17.04 -14.02 -6.05
N ALA A 200 -17.80 -15.11 -6.07
CA ALA A 200 -19.21 -15.09 -6.48
C ALA A 200 -20.05 -14.17 -5.58
N ARG A 201 -19.85 -14.22 -4.25
CA ARG A 201 -20.55 -13.34 -3.30
C ARG A 201 -20.20 -11.86 -3.52
N VAL A 202 -18.93 -11.54 -3.73
CA VAL A 202 -18.48 -10.15 -3.99
C VAL A 202 -19.10 -9.63 -5.27
N VAL A 203 -19.01 -10.38 -6.38
CA VAL A 203 -19.58 -9.98 -7.67
C VAL A 203 -21.10 -9.82 -7.56
N ALA A 204 -21.80 -10.77 -6.94
CA ALA A 204 -23.26 -10.68 -6.76
C ALA A 204 -23.67 -9.46 -5.93
N ARG A 205 -22.92 -9.12 -4.89
CA ARG A 205 -23.18 -7.93 -4.08
C ARG A 205 -23.00 -6.65 -4.89
N VAL A 206 -21.92 -6.55 -5.67
CA VAL A 206 -21.68 -5.35 -6.49
C VAL A 206 -22.72 -5.24 -7.61
N LYS A 207 -23.10 -6.36 -8.27
CA LYS A 207 -24.18 -6.41 -9.26
C LYS A 207 -25.56 -6.02 -8.71
N SER A 208 -25.75 -6.06 -7.39
CA SER A 208 -27.01 -5.63 -6.75
C SER A 208 -27.13 -4.11 -6.58
N VAL A 209 -26.04 -3.36 -6.79
CA VAL A 209 -26.05 -1.90 -6.76
C VAL A 209 -26.46 -1.39 -8.15
N PRO A 210 -27.44 -0.48 -8.26
CA PRO A 210 -27.79 0.14 -9.54
C PRO A 210 -26.57 0.81 -10.19
N VAL A 211 -26.41 0.66 -11.50
CA VAL A 211 -25.31 1.32 -12.23
C VAL A 211 -25.56 2.83 -12.28
N ASN A 212 -24.87 3.57 -11.41
CA ASN A 212 -24.85 5.03 -11.20
C ASN A 212 -23.53 5.42 -10.49
N ASP A 213 -23.39 6.67 -10.04
CA ASP A 213 -22.19 7.13 -9.33
C ASP A 213 -21.87 6.32 -8.06
N ASP A 214 -22.88 5.91 -7.28
CA ASP A 214 -22.65 5.08 -6.08
C ASP A 214 -22.01 3.74 -6.47
N MET A 215 -22.47 3.10 -7.54
CA MET A 215 -21.83 1.88 -8.03
C MET A 215 -20.39 2.15 -8.46
N VAL A 216 -20.17 3.22 -9.23
CA VAL A 216 -18.84 3.55 -9.75
C VAL A 216 -17.85 3.87 -8.62
N TYR A 217 -18.19 4.75 -7.68
CA TYR A 217 -17.23 5.24 -6.69
C TYR A 217 -17.17 4.40 -5.41
N GLU A 218 -18.27 3.72 -5.04
CA GLU A 218 -18.32 2.95 -3.79
C GLU A 218 -18.22 1.43 -4.01
N ALA A 219 -18.70 0.92 -5.15
CA ALA A 219 -18.77 -0.53 -5.40
C ALA A 219 -17.70 -1.05 -6.38
N ALA A 220 -17.43 -0.34 -7.48
CA ALA A 220 -16.44 -0.75 -8.48
C ALA A 220 -15.02 -0.92 -7.93
N PRO A 221 -14.52 -0.07 -6.99
CA PRO A 221 -13.19 -0.25 -6.42
C PRO A 221 -13.00 -1.61 -5.73
N ALA A 222 -14.09 -2.23 -5.25
CA ALA A 222 -14.04 -3.56 -4.67
C ALA A 222 -13.69 -4.63 -5.73
N LEU A 223 -14.20 -4.51 -6.95
CA LEU A 223 -13.92 -5.42 -8.06
C LEU A 223 -12.51 -5.21 -8.64
N VAL A 224 -12.10 -3.95 -8.72
CA VAL A 224 -10.72 -3.55 -9.08
C VAL A 224 -9.74 -4.15 -8.08
N TYR A 225 -10.00 -4.04 -6.78
CA TYR A 225 -9.17 -4.65 -5.75
C TYR A 225 -9.11 -6.18 -5.88
N VAL A 226 -10.22 -6.86 -6.20
CA VAL A 226 -10.24 -8.34 -6.29
C VAL A 226 -9.34 -8.87 -7.42
N ARG A 227 -9.17 -8.13 -8.53
CA ARG A 227 -8.30 -8.51 -9.66
C ARG A 227 -8.45 -9.97 -10.11
N GLN A 228 -9.68 -10.44 -10.24
CA GLN A 228 -10.01 -11.75 -10.82
C GLN A 228 -10.76 -11.56 -12.14
N PRO A 229 -10.62 -12.46 -13.13
CA PRO A 229 -11.31 -12.32 -14.41
C PRO A 229 -12.82 -12.10 -14.28
N ALA A 230 -13.49 -12.80 -13.35
CA ALA A 230 -14.92 -12.64 -13.12
C ALA A 230 -15.31 -11.29 -12.49
N SER A 231 -14.41 -10.66 -11.70
CA SER A 231 -14.68 -9.32 -11.17
C SER A 231 -14.52 -8.26 -12.27
N MET A 232 -13.52 -8.43 -13.13
CA MET A 232 -13.26 -7.52 -14.26
C MET A 232 -14.30 -7.66 -15.37
N ALA A 233 -14.80 -8.86 -15.62
CA ALA A 233 -15.86 -9.11 -16.59
C ALA A 233 -17.08 -8.22 -16.35
N TYR A 234 -17.48 -8.00 -15.09
CA TYR A 234 -18.60 -7.09 -14.81
C TYR A 234 -18.27 -5.62 -15.04
N LEU A 235 -17.05 -5.17 -14.74
CA LEU A 235 -16.63 -3.81 -15.08
C LEU A 235 -16.63 -3.60 -16.61
N PHE A 236 -16.23 -4.62 -17.37
CA PHE A 236 -16.36 -4.60 -18.83
C PHE A 236 -17.81 -4.61 -19.30
N GLU A 237 -18.71 -5.37 -18.67
CA GLU A 237 -20.16 -5.29 -18.96
C GLU A 237 -20.68 -3.85 -18.82
N ILE A 238 -20.25 -3.12 -17.78
CA ILE A 238 -20.63 -1.72 -17.57
C ILE A 238 -20.01 -0.80 -18.63
N MET A 239 -18.72 -1.00 -18.94
CA MET A 239 -17.99 -0.26 -19.99
C MET A 239 -18.66 -0.43 -21.37
N MET A 240 -19.17 -1.62 -21.67
CA MET A 240 -19.88 -1.93 -22.92
C MET A 240 -21.33 -1.41 -22.93
N SER A 241 -21.88 -0.95 -21.80
CA SER A 241 -23.25 -0.46 -21.73
C SER A 241 -23.35 1.04 -22.05
N ASP A 242 -24.48 1.46 -22.61
CA ASP A 242 -24.81 2.86 -22.87
C ASP A 242 -25.64 3.51 -21.74
N ASN A 243 -25.53 3.01 -20.51
CA ASN A 243 -26.28 3.52 -19.37
C ASN A 243 -25.81 4.93 -18.95
N ARG A 244 -26.73 5.91 -19.02
CA ARG A 244 -26.53 7.32 -18.68
C ARG A 244 -27.11 7.69 -17.31
N ASN A 245 -26.52 7.15 -16.25
CA ASN A 245 -26.98 7.38 -14.87
C ASN A 245 -25.92 8.02 -13.97
N CYS A 246 -24.76 8.38 -14.50
CA CYS A 246 -23.66 8.97 -13.73
C CYS A 246 -23.61 10.49 -13.93
N GLU A 247 -23.08 11.23 -12.95
CA GLU A 247 -22.97 12.70 -13.01
C GLU A 247 -21.79 13.17 -13.87
N SER A 248 -22.00 14.29 -14.55
CA SER A 248 -20.94 15.03 -15.24
C SER A 248 -19.86 15.49 -14.26
N ALA A 249 -18.61 15.58 -14.74
CA ALA A 249 -17.54 16.24 -13.99
C ALA A 249 -17.74 17.76 -13.89
N ASN A 250 -18.57 18.34 -14.76
CA ASN A 250 -18.89 19.76 -14.72
C ASN A 250 -19.91 20.02 -13.59
N PRO A 251 -19.53 20.73 -12.51
CA PRO A 251 -20.43 20.99 -11.39
C PRO A 251 -21.64 21.87 -11.76
N ASP A 252 -21.58 22.57 -12.90
CA ASP A 252 -22.66 23.41 -13.41
C ASP A 252 -23.61 22.65 -14.37
N SER A 253 -23.43 21.34 -14.52
CA SER A 253 -24.22 20.50 -15.42
C SER A 253 -24.90 19.37 -14.66
N ASP A 254 -26.23 19.37 -14.68
CA ASP A 254 -27.06 18.26 -14.19
C ASP A 254 -27.23 17.14 -15.24
N GLU A 255 -26.44 17.17 -16.34
CA GLU A 255 -26.56 16.17 -17.40
C GLU A 255 -25.97 14.84 -16.95
N LYS A 256 -26.76 13.77 -17.13
CA LYS A 256 -26.29 12.41 -16.93
C LYS A 256 -25.41 11.95 -18.08
N ILE A 257 -24.23 11.44 -17.73
CA ILE A 257 -23.25 10.88 -18.67
C ILE A 257 -23.22 9.35 -18.60
N LEU A 258 -22.55 8.74 -19.56
CA LEU A 258 -22.29 7.30 -19.56
C LEU A 258 -21.44 6.91 -18.35
N CYS A 259 -21.92 5.98 -17.53
CA CYS A 259 -21.12 5.43 -16.44
C CYS A 259 -19.86 4.70 -16.92
N ALA A 260 -19.86 4.25 -18.18
CA ALA A 260 -18.70 3.67 -18.84
C ALA A 260 -17.47 4.61 -18.80
N TYR A 261 -17.67 5.93 -18.91
CA TYR A 261 -16.56 6.91 -18.85
C TYR A 261 -15.79 6.83 -17.54
N ARG A 262 -16.51 6.72 -16.42
CA ARG A 262 -15.90 6.62 -15.10
C ARG A 262 -15.28 5.26 -14.83
N VAL A 263 -15.93 4.19 -15.30
CA VAL A 263 -15.40 2.82 -15.14
C VAL A 263 -14.05 2.64 -15.86
N LEU A 264 -13.80 3.36 -16.97
CA LEU A 264 -12.51 3.33 -17.66
C LEU A 264 -11.33 3.75 -16.77
N GLU A 265 -11.50 4.77 -15.93
CA GLU A 265 -10.49 5.25 -14.97
C GLU A 265 -10.07 4.13 -13.99
N PHE A 266 -11.00 3.24 -13.65
CA PHE A 266 -10.76 2.09 -12.78
C PHE A 266 -10.15 0.87 -13.49
N ILE A 267 -10.48 0.68 -14.77
CA ILE A 267 -9.99 -0.46 -15.57
C ILE A 267 -8.55 -0.20 -16.06
N ALA A 268 -8.27 0.99 -16.56
CA ALA A 268 -7.00 1.34 -17.19
C ALA A 268 -5.75 0.97 -16.37
N PRO A 269 -5.65 1.27 -15.06
CA PRO A 269 -4.43 1.03 -14.30
C PRO A 269 -4.21 -0.43 -13.87
N VAL A 270 -5.20 -1.32 -14.07
CA VAL A 270 -5.15 -2.70 -13.59
C VAL A 270 -5.05 -3.76 -14.69
N ILE A 271 -5.01 -3.33 -15.95
CA ILE A 271 -4.89 -4.20 -17.11
C ILE A 271 -3.60 -3.87 -17.85
N LYS A 272 -2.80 -4.90 -18.11
CA LYS A 272 -1.55 -4.76 -18.85
C LYS A 272 -1.87 -4.41 -20.30
N ASP A 273 -1.14 -3.42 -20.85
CA ASP A 273 -1.23 -2.99 -22.25
C ASP A 273 -2.64 -2.50 -22.65
N PHE A 274 -3.39 -1.95 -21.69
CA PHE A 274 -4.68 -1.28 -21.94
C PHE A 274 -4.44 0.00 -22.77
N PRO A 275 -5.32 0.37 -23.72
CA PRO A 275 -5.03 1.40 -24.71
C PRO A 275 -5.18 2.84 -24.20
N LEU A 276 -5.62 3.02 -22.96
CA LEU A 276 -5.81 4.33 -22.35
C LEU A 276 -4.85 4.50 -21.17
N GLU A 277 -4.23 5.66 -21.08
CA GLU A 277 -3.32 6.03 -20.01
C GLU A 277 -4.02 6.95 -18.99
N LEU A 278 -3.47 6.99 -17.78
CA LEU A 278 -3.88 7.92 -16.74
C LEU A 278 -2.84 9.04 -16.59
N ASP A 279 -3.30 10.22 -16.21
CA ASP A 279 -2.44 11.34 -15.84
C ASP A 279 -1.89 11.20 -14.39
N GLU A 280 -1.17 12.22 -13.93
CA GLU A 280 -0.59 12.23 -12.57
C GLU A 280 -1.64 12.26 -11.44
N SER A 281 -2.85 12.74 -11.73
CA SER A 281 -4.00 12.75 -10.80
C SER A 281 -4.72 11.39 -10.75
N GLY A 282 -4.50 10.53 -11.74
CA GLY A 282 -5.18 9.25 -11.89
C GLY A 282 -6.46 9.34 -12.74
N ASP A 283 -6.68 10.45 -13.42
CA ASP A 283 -7.76 10.62 -14.39
C ASP A 283 -7.30 10.13 -15.77
N LEU A 284 -8.22 9.83 -16.68
CA LEU A 284 -7.84 9.45 -18.05
C LEU A 284 -7.18 10.64 -18.76
N ASP A 285 -5.99 10.42 -19.34
CA ASP A 285 -5.29 11.43 -20.15
C ASP A 285 -5.89 11.51 -21.56
N VAL A 286 -7.14 11.98 -21.64
CA VAL A 286 -7.90 12.09 -22.89
C VAL A 286 -8.72 13.37 -22.93
N LYS A 287 -8.84 13.95 -24.13
CA LYS A 287 -9.69 15.13 -24.38
C LYS A 287 -11.09 14.75 -24.87
N ASP A 288 -11.22 13.57 -25.49
CA ASP A 288 -12.45 13.08 -26.10
C ASP A 288 -12.84 11.73 -25.48
N TYR A 289 -13.66 11.79 -24.45
CA TYR A 289 -14.18 10.62 -23.74
C TYR A 289 -14.98 9.66 -24.64
N PRO A 290 -15.88 10.13 -25.52
CA PRO A 290 -16.52 9.27 -26.52
C PRO A 290 -15.53 8.46 -27.37
N ALA A 291 -14.49 9.11 -27.91
CA ALA A 291 -13.46 8.43 -28.70
C ALA A 291 -12.63 7.45 -27.86
N ALA A 292 -12.29 7.83 -26.62
CA ALA A 292 -11.58 6.96 -25.69
C ALA A 292 -12.39 5.70 -25.34
N LEU A 293 -13.69 5.85 -25.09
CA LEU A 293 -14.60 4.73 -24.83
C LEU A 293 -14.68 3.80 -26.04
N GLN A 294 -14.81 4.34 -27.25
CA GLN A 294 -14.83 3.51 -28.46
C GLN A 294 -13.52 2.74 -28.64
N THR A 295 -12.39 3.36 -28.32
CA THR A 295 -11.07 2.71 -28.34
C THR A 295 -11.01 1.55 -27.36
N ALA A 296 -11.45 1.76 -26.12
CA ALA A 296 -11.48 0.72 -25.09
C ALA A 296 -12.42 -0.44 -25.42
N ARG A 297 -13.63 -0.15 -25.95
CA ARG A 297 -14.59 -1.17 -26.41
C ARG A 297 -14.00 -2.02 -27.53
N SER A 298 -13.42 -1.38 -28.55
CA SER A 298 -12.81 -2.06 -29.69
C SER A 298 -11.61 -2.92 -29.26
N TRP A 299 -10.79 -2.41 -28.32
CA TRP A 299 -9.70 -3.18 -27.75
C TRP A 299 -10.22 -4.41 -26.99
N TYR A 300 -11.25 -4.26 -26.17
CA TYR A 300 -11.80 -5.37 -25.39
C TYR A 300 -12.38 -6.46 -26.28
N ASP A 301 -13.10 -6.11 -27.35
CA ASP A 301 -13.63 -7.09 -28.31
C ASP A 301 -12.54 -7.99 -28.93
N GLY A 302 -11.33 -7.45 -29.12
CA GLY A 302 -10.16 -8.23 -29.56
C GLY A 302 -9.45 -9.04 -28.46
N HIS A 303 -9.74 -8.77 -27.17
CA HIS A 303 -8.97 -9.27 -26.03
C HIS A 303 -9.80 -9.95 -24.92
N GLN A 304 -11.09 -10.20 -25.12
CA GLN A 304 -12.04 -10.67 -24.08
C GLN A 304 -11.52 -11.86 -23.26
N ASN A 305 -10.70 -12.74 -23.87
CA ASN A 305 -10.16 -13.95 -23.24
C ASN A 305 -8.63 -13.96 -23.11
N SER A 306 -7.95 -12.86 -23.44
CA SER A 306 -6.47 -12.80 -23.52
C SER A 306 -5.84 -11.64 -22.76
N TYR A 307 -6.63 -10.74 -22.17
CA TYR A 307 -6.09 -9.66 -21.35
C TYR A 307 -5.39 -10.20 -20.09
N THR A 308 -4.37 -9.47 -19.63
CA THR A 308 -3.61 -9.81 -18.42
C THR A 308 -3.83 -8.76 -17.34
N LEU A 309 -4.14 -9.22 -16.12
CA LEU A 309 -4.30 -8.34 -14.96
C LEU A 309 -2.97 -8.04 -14.29
N ILE A 310 -2.75 -6.78 -13.95
CA ILE A 310 -1.60 -6.31 -13.17
C ILE A 310 -1.86 -6.65 -11.70
N LYS A 311 -1.16 -7.65 -11.15
CA LYS A 311 -1.43 -8.20 -9.80
C LYS A 311 -0.45 -7.74 -8.72
N ASP A 312 0.63 -7.09 -9.11
CA ASP A 312 1.73 -6.61 -8.25
C ASP A 312 1.52 -5.18 -7.73
N THR A 313 0.31 -4.64 -7.91
CA THR A 313 -0.17 -3.40 -7.30
C THR A 313 -1.38 -3.68 -6.40
N PHE A 314 -1.56 -2.89 -5.33
CA PHE A 314 -2.65 -3.08 -4.37
C PHE A 314 -4.01 -2.75 -4.95
#